data_AF-A0A7V5CDH3-F1
#
_entry.id   AF-A0A7V5CDH3-F1
#
_cell.length_a   1.000
_cell.length_b   1.000
_cell.length_c   1.000
_cell.angle_alpha   90.00
_cell.angle_beta   90.00
_cell.angle_gamma   90.00
#
_symmetry.space_group_name_H-M   'P 1'
#
loop_
_entity.id
_entity.type
_entity.pdbx_description
1 polymer ?
#
loop_
_entity_poly.entity_id
_entity_poly.type
_entity_poly.pdbx_seq_one_letter_code
_entity_poly.pdbx_strand_id
1 'polypeptide(L)' 'FKEIKFEIERKNFIFAEVEENEEELEKLKQWLKKIEKRDFVKAPLRKTAIEKIKECERMFDDFAKKVYEKSQSKR' A
#
# COMPACT_ATOMS: atom_id res chain seq x y z
N PHE A 1 0.07 -6.10 1.00
CA PHE A 1 -0.24 -5.42 2.28
C PHE A 1 -0.26 -6.29 3.53
N LYS A 2 -0.18 -7.63 3.42
CA LYS A 2 0.25 -8.42 4.58
C LYS A 2 1.69 -8.06 4.98
N GLU A 3 2.54 -7.73 4.01
CA GLU A 3 3.93 -7.30 4.23
C GLU A 3 4.06 -6.10 5.17
N ILE A 4 3.43 -4.95 4.87
CA ILE A 4 3.37 -3.81 5.81
C ILE A 4 2.92 -4.21 7.23
N LYS A 5 1.93 -5.12 7.38
CA LYS A 5 1.54 -5.59 8.72
C LYS A 5 2.67 -6.34 9.40
N PHE A 6 3.33 -7.25 8.70
CA PHE A 6 4.48 -7.99 9.21
C PHE A 6 5.66 -7.08 9.53
N GLU A 7 5.95 -6.07 8.71
CA GLU A 7 7.01 -5.10 8.95
C GLU A 7 6.72 -4.23 10.19
N ILE A 8 5.48 -3.79 10.36
CA ILE A 8 5.04 -3.07 11.57
C ILE A 8 5.19 -3.97 12.81
N GLU A 9 4.75 -5.23 12.74
CA GLU A 9 4.88 -6.21 13.82
C GLU A 9 6.34 -6.50 14.17
N ARG A 10 7.20 -6.67 13.16
CA ARG A 10 8.65 -6.88 13.29
C ARG A 10 9.41 -5.61 13.64
N LYS A 11 8.73 -4.46 13.67
CA LYS A 11 9.33 -3.13 13.85
C LYS A 11 10.45 -2.83 12.85
N ASN A 12 10.35 -3.37 11.64
CA ASN A 12 11.32 -3.16 10.57
C ASN A 12 11.02 -1.83 9.87
N PHE A 13 11.49 -0.73 10.47
CA PHE A 13 11.23 0.62 9.98
C PHE A 13 12.48 1.18 9.29
N ILE A 14 12.70 0.77 8.03
CA ILE A 14 13.81 1.23 7.19
C ILE A 14 13.29 1.72 5.83
N PHE A 15 14.05 2.59 5.17
CA PHE A 15 13.63 3.19 3.90
C PHE A 15 13.44 2.17 2.77
N ALA A 16 14.27 1.12 2.72
CA ALA A 16 14.16 0.09 1.69
C ALA A 16 12.77 -0.59 1.68
N GLU A 17 12.18 -0.83 2.86
CA GLU A 17 10.83 -1.41 2.97
C GLU A 17 9.75 -0.42 2.51
N VAL A 18 9.96 0.89 2.68
CA VAL A 18 9.06 1.91 2.16
C VAL A 18 9.08 1.91 0.64
N GLU A 19 10.26 1.87 0.04
CA GLU A 19 10.42 1.81 -1.42
C GLU A 19 9.78 0.54 -2.01
N GLU A 20 10.04 -0.62 -1.40
CA GLU A 20 9.44 -1.89 -1.84
C GLU A 20 7.91 -1.87 -1.77
N ASN A 21 7.34 -1.40 -0.64
CA ASN A 21 5.90 -1.32 -0.50
C ASN A 21 5.25 -0.27 -1.41
N GLU A 22 5.96 0.82 -1.74
CA GLU A 22 5.50 1.81 -2.71
C GLU A 22 5.38 1.19 -4.11
N GLU A 23 6.40 0.45 -4.54
CA GLU A 23 6.37 -0.26 -5.83
C GLU A 23 5.23 -1.28 -5.90
N GLU A 24 5.03 -2.07 -4.85
CA GLU A 24 3.96 -3.07 -4.79
C GLU A 24 2.57 -2.41 -4.80
N LEU A 25 2.40 -1.29 -4.09
CA LEU A 25 1.18 -0.51 -4.10
C LEU A 25 0.87 0.05 -5.49
N GLU A 26 1.87 0.59 -6.18
CA GLU A 26 1.69 1.12 -7.53
C GLU A 26 1.31 0.01 -8.53
N LYS A 27 1.91 -1.19 -8.42
CA LYS A 27 1.50 -2.36 -9.23
C LYS A 27 0.02 -2.69 -9.03
N LEU A 28 -0.45 -2.71 -7.79
CA LEU A 28 -1.86 -2.97 -7.47
C LEU A 28 -2.79 -1.91 -8.06
N LYS A 29 -2.42 -0.62 -8.00
CA LYS A 29 -3.18 0.47 -8.64
C LYS A 29 -3.24 0.30 -10.16
N GLN A 30 -2.12 -0.06 -10.79
CA GLN A 30 -2.06 -0.30 -12.23
C GLN A 30 -2.92 -1.49 -12.66
N TRP A 31 -2.92 -2.57 -11.88
CA TRP A 31 -3.79 -3.72 -12.13
C TRP A 31 -5.26 -3.35 -12.00
N LEU A 32 -5.65 -2.61 -10.96
CA LEU A 32 -7.02 -2.13 -10.82
C LEU A 32 -7.44 -1.28 -12.03
N LYS A 33 -6.61 -0.32 -12.46
CA LYS A 33 -6.87 0.49 -13.67
C LYS A 33 -7.05 -0.38 -14.92
N LYS A 34 -6.24 -1.43 -15.09
CA LYS A 34 -6.35 -2.37 -16.22
C LYS A 34 -7.65 -3.18 -16.17
N ILE A 35 -8.07 -3.59 -14.98
CA ILE A 35 -9.34 -4.30 -14.76
C ILE A 35 -10.51 -3.35 -15.06
N GLU A 36 -10.49 -2.12 -14.53
CA GLU A 36 -11.55 -1.14 -14.78
C GLU A 36 -11.71 -0.80 -16.28
N LYS A 37 -10.61 -0.74 -17.03
CA LYS A 37 -10.65 -0.55 -18.49
C LYS A 37 -11.34 -1.69 -19.24
N ARG A 38 -11.38 -2.89 -18.66
CA ARG A 38 -11.97 -4.10 -19.26
C ARG A 38 -13.33 -4.45 -18.63
N ASP A 39 -13.76 -3.70 -17.62
CA ASP A 39 -15.02 -3.92 -16.92
C ASP A 39 -16.18 -3.26 -17.66
N PHE A 40 -16.65 -3.92 -18.72
CA PHE A 40 -17.81 -3.49 -19.51
C PHE A 40 -19.15 -3.79 -18.81
N VAL A 41 -19.15 -4.68 -17.82
CA VAL A 41 -20.35 -5.20 -17.16
C VAL A 41 -20.62 -4.56 -15.80
N LYS A 42 -19.82 -3.56 -15.38
CA LYS A 42 -19.89 -2.88 -14.08
C LYS A 42 -19.95 -3.89 -12.93
N ALA A 43 -18.89 -4.67 -12.79
CA ALA A 43 -18.82 -5.74 -11.81
C ALA A 43 -19.16 -5.22 -10.39
N PRO A 44 -20.03 -5.92 -9.64
CA PRO A 44 -20.48 -5.47 -8.31
C PRO A 44 -19.33 -5.31 -7.31
N LEU A 45 -18.22 -6.02 -7.50
CA LEU A 45 -17.04 -5.96 -6.63
C LEU A 45 -16.10 -4.79 -6.93
N ARG A 46 -16.35 -4.00 -7.98
CA ARG A 46 -15.49 -2.85 -8.33
C ARG A 46 -15.32 -1.88 -7.17
N LYS A 47 -16.42 -1.54 -6.49
CA LYS A 47 -16.41 -0.64 -5.35
C LYS A 47 -15.55 -1.19 -4.21
N THR A 48 -15.72 -2.48 -3.90
CA THR A 48 -14.92 -3.18 -2.88
C THR A 48 -13.44 -3.20 -3.22
N ALA A 49 -13.07 -3.44 -4.48
CA ALA A 49 -11.68 -3.42 -4.92
C ALA A 49 -11.04 -2.02 -4.75
N ILE A 50 -11.76 -0.96 -5.13
CA ILE A 50 -11.32 0.42 -4.92
C ILE A 50 -11.15 0.73 -3.43
N GLU A 51 -12.10 0.32 -2.58
CA GLU A 51 -12.04 0.52 -1.14
C GLU A 51 -10.84 -0.21 -0.51
N LYS A 52 -10.53 -1.42 -1.00
CA LYS A 52 -9.36 -2.18 -0.54
C LYS A 52 -8.04 -1.54 -0.94
N ILE A 53 -7.93 -0.98 -2.15
CA ILE A 53 -6.74 -0.19 -2.54
C ILE A 53 -6.59 1.05 -1.67
N LYS A 54 -7.68 1.75 -1.35
CA LYS A 54 -7.63 2.90 -0.42
C LYS A 54 -7.22 2.51 1.00
N GLU A 55 -7.65 1.33 1.48
CA GLU A 55 -7.19 0.78 2.76
C GLU A 55 -5.68 0.55 2.74
N CYS A 56 -5.17 -0.01 1.63
CA CYS A 56 -3.75 -0.24 1.42
C CYS A 56 -2.95 1.08 1.39
N GLU A 57 -3.43 2.11 0.68
CA GLU A 57 -2.81 3.44 0.66
C GLU A 57 -2.69 4.04 2.06
N ARG A 58 -3.76 3.98 2.86
CA ARG A 58 -3.72 4.49 4.25
C ARG A 58 -2.72 3.73 5.12
N MET A 59 -2.68 2.41 5.00
CA MET A 59 -1.71 1.61 5.74
C MET A 59 -0.27 1.94 5.34
N PHE A 60 -0.01 2.18 4.05
CA PHE A 60 1.29 2.60 3.55
C PHE A 60 1.69 3.98 4.10
N ASP A 61 0.80 4.97 4.04
CA ASP A 61 1.07 6.32 4.56
C ASP A 61 1.45 6.29 6.05
N ASP A 62 0.73 5.50 6.86
CA ASP A 62 1.01 5.35 8.28
C ASP A 62 2.36 4.65 8.54
N PHE A 63 2.72 3.67 7.69
CA PHE A 63 4.01 3.01 7.77
C PHE A 63 5.16 3.96 7.41
N ALA A 64 5.06 4.65 6.27
CA ALA A 64 6.06 5.60 5.79
C ALA A 64 6.31 6.73 6.81
N LYS A 65 5.25 7.26 7.44
CA LYS A 65 5.38 8.24 8.54
C LYS A 65 6.19 7.69 9.70
N LYS A 66 5.90 6.46 10.16
CA LYS A 66 6.64 5.82 11.26
C LYS A 66 8.12 5.60 10.91
N VAL A 67 8.42 5.22 9.67
CA VAL A 67 9.81 5.07 9.19
C VAL A 67 10.52 6.43 9.22
N TYR A 68 9.86 7.49 8.76
CA TYR A 68 10.40 8.84 8.77
C TYR A 68 10.66 9.34 10.19
N GLU A 69 9.69 9.24 11.09
CA GLU A 69 9.82 9.64 12.50
C GLU A 69 10.99 8.92 13.19
N LYS A 70 11.11 7.60 12.99
CA LYS A 70 12.22 6.82 13.55
C LYS A 70 13.57 7.16 12.94
N SER A 71 13.59 7.50 11.65
CA SER A 71 14.82 7.91 10.96
C SER A 71 15.30 9.28 11.44
N GLN A 72 14.39 10.21 11.77
CA GLN A 72 14.76 11.50 12.36
C GLN A 72 15.22 11.36 13.82
N SER A 73 14.60 10.48 14.61
CA SER A 73 15.00 10.25 16.01
C SER A 73 16.37 9.55 16.17
N LYS A 74 16.91 8.95 15.10
CA LYS A 74 18.25 8.33 15.10
C LYS A 74 19.37 9.30 14.67
N ARG A 75 19.06 10.57 14.41
CA ARG A 75 20.05 11.62 14.12
C ARG A 75 20.50 12.35 15.37
#